data_AF-A0A9D8ZWT7-F1
#
_entry.id   AF-A0A9D8ZWT7-F1
#
_cell.length_a   1.000
_cell.length_b   1.000
_cell.length_c   1.000
_cell.angle_alpha   90.00
_cell.angle_beta   90.00
_cell.angle_gamma   90.00
#
_symmetry.space_group_name_H-M   'P 1'
#
loop_
_entity.id
_entity.type
_entity.pdbx_description
1 polymer ?
#
loop_
_entity_poly.entity_id
_entity_poly.type
_entity_poly.pdbx_seq_one_letter_code
_entity_poly.pdbx_strand_id
1 'polypeptide(L)'
;MNLDQDLLQQSILSIKKSVLIGFVIFWNVGFLVAFYFGGGGIEGMFSPLSMKIQGIVCIFSSLFCISIAILKPVQKLVVREDRMELFTPTVFYFIAFITAVLAVSRLA
;
A
#
# COMPACT_ATOMS: atom_id res chain seq x y z
N MET A 1 -6.64 26.64 4.36
CA MET A 1 -5.64 25.86 3.60
C MET A 1 -5.19 24.74 4.52
N ASN A 2 -5.51 23.48 4.19
CA ASN A 2 -5.40 22.36 5.11
C ASN A 2 -4.02 21.73 4.93
N LEU A 3 -3.03 22.22 5.70
CA LEU A 3 -1.59 21.94 5.55
C LEU A 3 -1.29 20.44 5.42
N ASP A 4 -2.06 19.59 6.11
CA ASP A 4 -1.89 18.13 6.10
C ASP A 4 -2.31 17.47 4.78
N GLN A 5 -3.33 17.98 4.08
CA GLN A 5 -3.72 17.45 2.77
C GLN A 5 -2.68 17.78 1.70
N ASP A 6 -2.10 18.98 1.77
CA ASP A 6 -1.07 19.43 0.83
C ASP A 6 0.20 18.56 0.97
N LEU A 7 0.60 18.22 2.20
CA LEU A 7 1.75 17.34 2.46
C LEU A 7 1.54 15.91 1.94
N LEU A 8 0.34 15.37 2.13
CA LEU A 8 -0.03 14.02 1.69
C LEU A 8 -0.03 13.95 0.16
N GLN A 9 -0.65 14.94 -0.48
CA GLN A 9 -0.71 15.05 -1.93
C GLN A 9 0.70 15.25 -2.54
N GLN A 10 1.51 16.13 -1.98
CA GLN A 10 2.89 16.36 -2.47
C GLN A 10 3.76 15.11 -2.33
N SER A 11 3.66 14.41 -1.20
CA SER A 11 4.44 13.19 -0.95
C SER A 11 4.05 12.05 -1.90
N ILE A 12 2.75 11.84 -2.14
CA ILE A 12 2.29 10.84 -3.11
C ILE A 12 2.70 11.25 -4.54
N LEU A 13 2.54 12.52 -4.90
CA LEU A 13 2.90 13.03 -6.23
C LEU A 13 4.42 13.09 -6.48
N SER A 14 5.24 12.92 -5.43
CA SER A 14 6.69 12.75 -5.57
C SER A 14 7.07 11.36 -6.10
N ILE A 15 6.21 10.36 -5.93
CA ILE A 15 6.42 8.99 -6.44
C ILE A 15 6.21 8.95 -7.96
N LYS A 16 7.00 8.12 -8.64
CA LYS A 16 6.82 7.84 -10.07
C LYS A 16 5.42 7.29 -10.32
N LYS A 17 4.72 7.84 -11.32
CA LYS A 17 3.36 7.40 -11.69
C LYS A 17 3.28 5.89 -11.95
N SER A 18 4.31 5.31 -12.56
CA SER A 18 4.39 3.86 -12.81
C SER A 18 4.34 3.03 -11.52
N VAL A 19 4.98 3.50 -10.44
CA VAL A 19 4.97 2.83 -9.13
C VAL A 19 3.60 2.95 -8.47
N LEU A 20 2.98 4.13 -8.53
CA LEU A 20 1.61 4.31 -8.02
C LEU A 20 0.61 3.42 -8.75
N ILE A 21 0.67 3.41 -10.09
CA ILE A 21 -0.19 2.55 -10.91
C ILE A 21 0.07 1.07 -10.59
N GLY A 22 1.33 0.66 -10.48
CA GLY A 22 1.70 -0.71 -10.11
C GLY A 22 1.17 -1.11 -8.74
N PHE A 23 1.25 -0.23 -7.75
CA PHE A 23 0.71 -0.46 -6.41
C PHE A 23 -0.82 -0.59 -6.43
N VAL A 24 -1.52 0.29 -7.15
CA VAL A 24 -2.99 0.23 -7.28
C VAL A 24 -3.42 -1.08 -7.98
N ILE A 25 -2.72 -1.48 -9.04
CA ILE A 25 -2.99 -2.76 -9.72
C ILE A 25 -2.74 -3.93 -8.76
N PHE A 26 -1.59 -3.96 -8.10
CA PHE A 26 -1.26 -5.01 -7.12
C PHE A 26 -2.34 -5.13 -6.04
N TRP A 27 -2.77 -3.99 -5.49
CA TRP A 27 -3.83 -3.95 -4.48
C TRP A 27 -5.14 -4.53 -5.01
N ASN A 28 -5.65 -4.01 -6.13
CA ASN A 28 -6.93 -4.44 -6.69
C ASN A 28 -6.92 -5.90 -7.15
N VAL A 29 -5.85 -6.34 -7.83
CA VAL A 29 -5.70 -7.74 -8.25
C VAL A 29 -5.63 -8.66 -7.03
N GLY A 30 -4.86 -8.30 -6.00
CA GLY A 30 -4.78 -9.09 -4.77
C GLY A 30 -6.13 -9.28 -4.09
N PHE A 31 -6.93 -8.22 -3.98
CA PHE A 31 -8.28 -8.30 -3.41
C PHE A 31 -9.27 -9.05 -4.30
N LEU A 32 -9.16 -8.90 -5.63
CA LEU A 32 -10.00 -9.65 -6.58
C LEU A 32 -9.69 -11.16 -6.53
N VAL A 33 -8.40 -11.51 -6.41
CA VAL A 33 -7.95 -12.89 -6.20
C VAL A 33 -8.51 -13.43 -4.88
N ALA A 34 -8.45 -12.66 -3.79
CA ALA A 34 -9.03 -13.06 -2.51
C ALA A 34 -10.54 -13.33 -2.63
N PHE A 35 -11.27 -12.44 -3.30
CA PHE A 35 -12.71 -12.60 -3.54
C PHE A 35 -13.04 -13.83 -4.38
N TYR A 36 -12.29 -14.06 -5.46
CA TYR A 36 -12.48 -15.21 -6.34
C TYR A 36 -12.27 -16.52 -5.60
N PHE A 37 -11.16 -16.66 -4.88
CA PHE A 37 -10.87 -17.87 -4.08
C PHE A 37 -11.76 -18.02 -2.86
N GLY A 38 -12.41 -16.94 -2.42
CA GLY A 38 -13.37 -16.99 -1.34
C GLY A 38 -14.74 -17.58 -1.72
N GLY A 39 -14.98 -17.87 -3.00
CA GLY A 39 -16.26 -18.41 -3.48
C GLY A 39 -17.20 -17.35 -4.08
N GLY A 40 -16.78 -16.09 -4.15
CA GLY A 40 -17.58 -14.99 -4.69
C GLY A 40 -18.73 -14.55 -3.76
N GLY A 41 -19.30 -13.38 -4.06
CA GLY A 41 -20.31 -12.73 -3.22
C GLY A 41 -19.76 -12.15 -1.91
N ILE A 42 -20.64 -11.49 -1.14
CA ILE A 42 -20.26 -10.82 0.12
C ILE A 42 -19.74 -11.85 1.14
N GLU A 43 -20.36 -13.03 1.22
CA GLU A 43 -19.94 -14.10 2.13
C GLU A 43 -18.54 -14.64 1.77
N GLY A 44 -18.23 -14.77 0.48
CA GLY A 44 -16.91 -15.20 0.03
C GLY A 44 -15.80 -14.23 0.40
N MET A 45 -16.11 -12.93 0.52
CA MET A 45 -15.16 -11.90 0.95
C MET A 45 -14.61 -12.16 2.36
N PHE A 46 -15.42 -12.77 3.24
CA PHE A 46 -15.08 -13.08 4.64
C PHE A 46 -14.74 -14.56 4.86
N SER A 47 -14.64 -15.35 3.79
CA SER A 47 -14.17 -16.73 3.92
C SER A 47 -12.74 -16.77 4.49
N PRO A 48 -12.37 -17.82 5.26
CA PRO A 48 -11.03 -17.93 5.84
C PRO A 48 -9.90 -17.86 4.81
N LEU A 49 -10.13 -18.39 3.60
CA LEU A 49 -9.15 -18.35 2.52
C LEU A 49 -9.00 -16.94 1.94
N SER A 50 -10.11 -16.23 1.70
CA SER A 50 -10.11 -14.83 1.24
C SER A 50 -9.41 -13.92 2.27
N MET A 51 -9.72 -14.07 3.56
CA MET A 51 -9.09 -13.28 4.62
C MET A 51 -7.57 -13.52 4.68
N LYS A 52 -7.11 -14.77 4.55
CA LYS A 52 -5.66 -15.07 4.48
C LYS A 52 -4.98 -14.37 3.30
N ILE A 53 -5.58 -14.41 2.11
CA ILE A 53 -5.02 -13.76 0.92
C ILE A 53 -4.98 -12.23 1.12
N GLN A 54 -6.06 -11.63 1.62
CA GLN A 54 -6.09 -10.19 1.94
C GLN A 54 -5.01 -9.81 2.96
N GLY A 55 -4.83 -10.64 3.99
CA GLY A 55 -3.78 -10.45 5.00
C GLY A 55 -2.39 -10.45 4.39
N ILE A 56 -2.09 -11.42 3.52
CA ILE A 56 -0.81 -11.50 2.80
C ILE A 56 -0.58 -10.26 1.93
N VAL A 57 -1.58 -9.84 1.15
CA VAL A 57 -1.51 -8.61 0.34
C VAL A 57 -1.19 -7.39 1.20
N CYS A 58 -1.86 -7.28 2.35
CA CYS A 58 -1.63 -6.19 3.31
C CYS A 58 -0.21 -6.21 3.90
N ILE A 59 0.35 -7.39 4.22
CA ILE A 59 1.75 -7.53 4.67
C ILE A 59 2.71 -7.01 3.59
N PHE A 60 2.55 -7.46 2.35
CA PHE A 60 3.43 -7.03 1.26
C PHE A 60 3.32 -5.52 1.01
N SER A 61 2.12 -4.96 1.04
CA SER A 61 1.92 -3.51 0.94
C SER A 61 2.60 -2.75 2.09
N SER A 62 2.52 -3.27 3.32
CA SER A 62 3.18 -2.67 4.49
C SER A 62 4.70 -2.68 4.34
N LEU A 63 5.28 -3.84 4.03
CA LEU A 63 6.72 -4.00 3.81
C LEU A 63 7.23 -3.12 2.67
N PHE A 64 6.47 -3.00 1.59
CA PHE A 64 6.80 -2.13 0.48
C PHE A 64 6.82 -0.66 0.91
N CYS A 65 5.80 -0.19 1.63
CA CYS A 65 5.75 1.18 2.14
C CYS A 65 6.89 1.48 3.13
N ILE A 66 7.21 0.56 4.03
CA ILE A 66 8.37 0.67 4.94
C ILE A 66 9.68 0.74 4.14
N SER A 67 9.81 -0.07 3.08
CA SER A 67 10.98 -0.07 2.21
C SER A 67 11.16 1.28 1.52
N ILE A 68 10.08 1.90 1.04
CA ILE A 68 10.10 3.28 0.51
C ILE A 68 10.53 4.27 1.60
N ALA A 69 10.02 4.13 2.82
CA ALA A 69 10.29 5.07 3.90
C ALA A 69 11.75 5.01 4.41
N ILE A 70 12.36 3.83 4.45
CA ILE A 70 13.68 3.60 5.08
C ILE A 70 14.81 3.48 4.05
N LEU A 71 14.61 2.75 2.96
CA LEU A 71 15.70 2.32 2.10
C LEU A 71 15.98 3.35 1.00
N LYS A 72 17.10 4.06 1.11
CA LYS A 72 17.57 5.00 0.08
C LYS A 72 17.61 4.41 -1.35
N PRO A 73 18.04 3.14 -1.57
CA PRO A 73 18.00 2.54 -2.90
C PRO A 73 16.57 2.44 -3.46
N VAL A 74 15.60 2.09 -2.62
CA VAL A 74 14.19 2.01 -3.01
C VAL A 74 13.65 3.41 -3.30
N GLN A 75 13.98 4.41 -2.48
CA GLN A 75 13.62 5.81 -2.74
C GLN A 75 14.12 6.29 -4.11
N LYS A 76 15.39 6.05 -4.45
CA LYS A 76 15.93 6.40 -5.78
C LYS A 76 15.20 5.69 -6.93
N LEU A 77 14.74 4.46 -6.71
CA LEU A 77 13.99 3.71 -7.71
C LEU A 77 12.56 4.22 -7.87
N VAL A 78 11.89 4.60 -6.78
CA VAL A 78 10.43 4.86 -6.77
C VAL A 78 10.05 6.33 -6.75
N VAL A 79 10.87 7.21 -6.17
CA VAL A 79 10.67 8.64 -6.11
C VAL A 79 11.19 9.26 -7.41
N ARG A 80 10.52 10.28 -7.91
CA ARG A 80 11.01 11.04 -9.05
C ARG A 80 12.21 11.88 -8.63
N GLU A 81 13.28 11.84 -9.42
CA GLU A 81 14.53 12.57 -9.12
C GLU A 81 14.29 14.08 -8.97
N ASP A 82 13.37 14.65 -9.78
CA ASP A 82 13.00 16.07 -9.73
C ASP A 82 12.16 16.49 -8.52
N ARG A 83 11.76 15.54 -7.66
CA ARG A 83 10.87 15.79 -6.51
C ARG A 83 11.33 15.13 -5.21
N MET A 84 12.59 14.69 -5.15
CA MET A 84 13.17 14.08 -3.95
C MET A 84 13.10 14.99 -2.71
N GLU A 85 13.21 16.31 -2.89
CA GLU A 85 13.13 17.28 -1.80
C GLU A 85 11.72 17.40 -1.18
N LEU A 86 10.69 17.01 -1.93
CA LEU A 86 9.28 17.02 -1.50
C LEU A 86 8.83 15.68 -0.90
N PHE A 87 9.72 14.69 -0.85
CA PHE A 87 9.41 13.36 -0.34
C PHE A 87 9.33 13.35 1.20
N THR A 88 8.15 13.05 1.74
CA THR A 88 7.97 12.88 3.19
C THR A 88 7.76 11.40 3.54
N PRO A 89 8.67 10.76 4.28
CA PRO A 89 8.57 9.33 4.61
C PRO A 89 7.40 9.02 5.57
N THR A 90 6.94 9.99 6.36
CA THR A 90 5.83 9.85 7.32
C THR A 90 4.55 9.30 6.69
N VAL A 91 4.23 9.71 5.45
CA VAL A 91 3.05 9.22 4.73
C VAL A 91 3.14 7.72 4.47
N PHE A 92 4.32 7.23 4.12
CA PHE A 92 4.55 5.80 3.86
C PHE A 92 4.55 4.98 5.15
N TYR A 93 5.07 5.53 6.26
CA TYR A 93 4.92 4.89 7.56
C TYR A 93 3.45 4.77 7.98
N PHE A 94 2.64 5.80 7.73
CA PHE A 94 1.22 5.77 8.03
C PHE A 94 0.47 4.70 7.20
N ILE A 95 0.71 4.64 5.89
CA ILE A 95 0.13 3.59 5.02
C ILE A 95 0.61 2.20 5.47
N ALA A 96 1.89 2.06 5.81
CA ALA A 96 2.44 0.80 6.32
C ALA A 96 1.77 0.36 7.61
N PHE A 97 1.50 1.30 8.52
CA PHE A 97 0.81 1.02 9.77
C PHE A 97 -0.62 0.54 9.53
N ILE A 98 -1.41 1.25 8.71
CA ILE A 98 -2.79 0.84 8.38
C ILE A 98 -2.81 -0.56 7.77
N THR A 99 -1.93 -0.81 6.80
CA THR A 99 -1.85 -2.12 6.14
C THR A 99 -1.38 -3.22 7.08
N ALA A 100 -0.47 -2.95 8.03
CA ALA A 100 -0.09 -3.91 9.06
C ALA A 100 -1.26 -4.24 10.00
N VAL A 101 -2.03 -3.24 10.45
CA VAL A 101 -3.23 -3.46 11.27
C VAL A 101 -4.26 -4.29 10.52
N LEU A 102 -4.51 -3.97 9.24
CA LEU A 102 -5.40 -4.76 8.39
C LEU A 102 -4.89 -6.19 8.25
N ALA A 103 -3.60 -6.40 8.03
CA ALA A 103 -3.01 -7.74 7.95
C ALA A 103 -3.30 -8.56 9.21
N VAL A 104 -3.03 -7.98 10.40
CA VAL A 104 -3.31 -8.65 11.68
C VAL A 104 -4.79 -8.99 11.81
N SER A 105 -5.70 -8.05 11.51
CA SER A 105 -7.15 -8.29 11.60
C SER A 105 -7.68 -9.37 10.65
N ARG A 106 -6.94 -9.69 9.59
CA ARG A 106 -7.32 -10.69 8.60
C ARG A 106 -6.65 -12.05 8.81
N LEU A 107 -5.62 -12.10 9.66
CA LEU A 107 -4.83 -13.29 9.95
C LEU A 107 -5.02 -13.82 11.38
N ALA A 108 -5.49 -12.97 12.30
CA ALA A 108 -5.94 -13.36 13.64
C ALA A 108 -7.34 -13.99 13.59
#